data_AF-A0A2K3KCI2-F1
#
_entry.id   AF-A0A2K3KCI2-F1
#
_cell.length_a   1.000
_cell.length_b   1.000
_cell.length_c   1.000
_cell.angle_alpha   90.00
_cell.angle_beta   90.00
_cell.angle_gamma   90.00
#
_symmetry.space_group_name_H-M   'P 1'
#
loop_
_entity.id
_entity.type
_entity.pdbx_description
1 polymer ?
#
loop_
_entity_poly.entity_id
_entity_poly.type
_entity_poly.pdbx_seq_one_letter_code
_entity_poly.pdbx_strand_id
1 'polypeptide(L)'
;MKTLLFIFATLLATCHGDVLNHVHEHGSTFKIFPLRMKTGSGGHYIPEVSCASWRLGVEAHNIIDWKTVPIECENYVGNYVLGDQYRADSKFVNREGYFYAKTVNVAGDGKDIWVFDIDETTLSNLPYYAKHGFG
;
A
#
# COMPACT_ATOMS: atom_id res chain seq x y z
N MET A 1 10.77 36.97 33.99
CA MET A 1 10.95 35.54 33.57
C MET A 1 10.17 35.34 32.29
N LYS A 2 10.82 34.75 31.28
CA LYS A 2 10.40 34.73 29.88
C LYS A 2 9.16 33.85 29.68
N THR A 3 8.07 34.45 29.23
CA THR A 3 6.91 33.73 28.67
C THR A 3 7.34 33.14 27.33
N LEU A 4 7.61 31.83 27.29
CA LEU A 4 7.82 31.12 26.02
C LEU A 4 6.46 30.98 25.33
N LEU A 5 6.23 31.78 24.29
CA LEU A 5 5.19 31.53 23.30
C LEU A 5 5.64 30.32 22.45
N PHE A 6 5.00 29.17 22.63
CA PHE A 6 5.10 28.06 21.68
C PHE A 6 4.14 28.36 20.52
N ILE A 7 4.68 28.83 19.39
CA ILE A 7 3.93 28.92 18.14
C ILE A 7 3.86 27.50 17.56
N PHE A 8 2.73 26.83 17.76
CA PHE A 8 2.40 25.60 17.05
C PHE A 8 2.08 25.98 15.59
N ALA A 9 3.06 25.89 14.70
CA ALA A 9 2.82 25.97 13.27
C ALA A 9 2.21 24.65 12.82
N THR A 10 0.89 24.52 12.92
CA THR A 10 0.15 23.46 12.23
C THR A 10 0.17 23.77 10.73
N LEU A 11 1.10 23.17 10.00
CA LEU A 11 0.94 23.01 8.55
C LEU A 11 -0.17 21.99 8.33
N LEU A 12 -1.42 22.47 8.34
CA LEU A 12 -2.55 21.77 7.77
C LEU A 12 -2.36 21.75 6.25
N ALA A 13 -1.72 20.70 5.74
CA ALA A 13 -1.89 20.32 4.36
C ALA A 13 -3.32 19.79 4.20
N THR A 14 -4.27 20.70 3.96
CA THR A 14 -5.63 20.33 3.58
C THR A 14 -5.61 19.86 2.12
N CYS A 15 -5.34 18.57 1.92
CA CYS A 15 -5.85 17.92 0.72
C CYS A 15 -7.37 17.90 0.85
N HIS A 16 -8.04 18.86 0.20
CA HIS A 16 -9.48 18.84 0.02
C HIS A 16 -9.85 17.58 -0.75
N GLY A 17 -10.22 16.52 -0.04
CA GLY A 17 -11.06 15.47 -0.57
C GLY A 17 -12.48 15.80 -0.17
N ASP A 18 -13.28 16.31 -1.10
CA ASP A 18 -14.73 16.38 -0.96
C ASP A 18 -15.28 14.96 -0.83
N VAL A 19 -15.31 14.42 0.38
CA VAL A 19 -15.93 13.14 0.73
C VAL A 19 -17.28 13.41 1.37
N LEU A 20 -18.14 14.17 0.69
CA LEU A 20 -19.56 14.23 1.01
C LEU A 20 -20.36 14.43 -0.28
N ASN A 21 -20.67 13.30 -0.91
CA ASN A 21 -21.84 13.00 -1.77
C ASN A 21 -21.45 12.17 -3.00
N HIS A 22 -21.00 10.95 -2.76
CA HIS A 22 -21.33 9.85 -3.66
C HIS A 22 -21.64 8.61 -2.84
N VAL A 23 -22.85 8.57 -2.27
CA VAL A 23 -23.48 7.31 -1.89
C VAL A 23 -23.86 6.64 -3.20
N HIS A 24 -23.01 5.74 -3.70
CA HIS A 24 -23.45 4.72 -4.64
C HIS A 24 -22.76 3.41 -4.29
N GLU A 25 -23.58 2.38 -4.21
CA GLU A 25 -23.31 1.06 -3.66
C GLU A 25 -21.96 0.45 -4.08
N HIS A 26 -21.10 0.21 -3.10
CA HIS A 26 -20.17 -0.92 -3.15
C HIS A 26 -20.60 -1.98 -2.13
N GLY A 27 -21.86 -2.39 -2.27
CA GLY A 27 -22.28 -3.74 -1.91
C GLY A 27 -21.82 -4.71 -3.00
N SER A 28 -20.51 -4.85 -3.18
CA SER A 28 -19.98 -5.92 -4.02
C SER A 28 -20.25 -7.23 -3.31
N THR A 29 -21.24 -7.96 -3.84
CA THR A 29 -21.53 -9.34 -3.48
C THR A 29 -20.35 -10.19 -3.94
N PHE A 30 -19.24 -10.15 -3.19
CA PHE A 30 -18.09 -10.98 -3.48
C PHE A 30 -18.44 -12.42 -3.12
N LYS A 31 -18.93 -13.16 -4.12
CA LYS A 31 -18.73 -14.61 -4.12
C LYS A 31 -17.22 -14.81 -4.12
N ILE A 32 -16.69 -15.22 -2.97
CA ILE A 32 -15.33 -15.72 -2.88
C ILE A 32 -15.26 -16.86 -3.89
N PHE A 33 -14.56 -16.63 -5.00
CA PHE A 33 -14.16 -17.69 -5.92
C PHE A 33 -12.74 -18.08 -5.50
N PRO A 34 -12.56 -19.09 -4.62
CA PRO A 34 -11.26 -19.69 -4.47
C PRO A 34 -10.91 -20.29 -5.83
N LEU A 35 -9.79 -19.85 -6.42
CA LEU A 35 -9.26 -20.31 -7.71
C LEU A 35 -10.04 -19.84 -8.95
N ARG A 36 -9.98 -18.53 -9.27
CA ARG A 36 -10.19 -18.10 -10.66
C ARG A 36 -9.07 -18.72 -11.51
N MET A 37 -9.43 -19.62 -12.43
CA MET A 37 -8.45 -20.26 -13.31
C MET A 37 -7.63 -19.22 -14.07
N LYS A 38 -6.32 -19.46 -14.17
CA LYS A 38 -5.33 -18.59 -14.86
C LYS A 38 -5.63 -18.35 -16.35
N THR A 39 -6.65 -18.98 -16.91
CA THR A 39 -7.03 -18.96 -18.32
C THR A 39 -8.49 -18.57 -18.48
N GLY A 40 -8.76 -17.58 -19.35
CA GLY A 40 -10.12 -17.23 -19.79
C GLY A 40 -10.78 -18.37 -20.58
N SER A 41 -12.04 -18.19 -20.98
CA SER A 41 -12.84 -19.21 -21.70
C SER A 41 -12.18 -19.75 -23.00
N GLY A 42 -11.12 -19.10 -23.49
CA GLY A 42 -10.34 -19.52 -24.66
C GLY A 42 -8.95 -20.10 -24.34
N GLY A 43 -8.61 -20.43 -23.09
CA GLY A 43 -7.31 -20.99 -22.74
C GLY A 43 -6.14 -19.98 -22.71
N HIS A 44 -6.42 -18.69 -22.95
CA HIS A 44 -5.42 -17.63 -22.88
C HIS A 44 -5.36 -17.01 -21.49
N TYR A 45 -4.13 -16.73 -21.05
CA TYR A 45 -3.82 -15.98 -19.83
C TYR A 45 -4.45 -14.58 -19.91
N ILE A 46 -5.11 -14.12 -18.84
CA ILE A 46 -5.60 -12.74 -18.76
C ILE A 46 -4.49 -11.92 -18.09
N PRO A 47 -3.71 -11.11 -18.83
CA PRO A 47 -2.49 -10.49 -18.30
C PRO A 47 -2.71 -9.67 -17.03
N GLU A 48 -3.86 -8.99 -16.88
CA GLU A 48 -4.19 -8.20 -15.69
C GLU A 48 -4.40 -9.05 -14.42
N VAL A 49 -5.21 -10.12 -14.50
CA VAL A 49 -5.50 -11.05 -13.38
C VAL A 49 -4.21 -11.70 -12.89
N SER A 50 -3.35 -11.93 -13.85
CA SER A 50 -2.08 -12.58 -13.74
C SER A 50 -1.00 -11.75 -13.06
N CYS A 51 -0.89 -10.47 -13.40
CA CYS A 51 0.00 -9.54 -12.72
C CYS A 51 -0.48 -9.25 -11.29
N ALA A 52 -1.79 -9.20 -11.07
CA ALA A 52 -2.35 -9.13 -9.72
C ALA A 52 -2.03 -10.38 -8.88
N SER A 53 -2.11 -11.57 -9.49
CA SER A 53 -1.72 -12.82 -8.85
C SER A 53 -0.22 -12.90 -8.56
N TRP A 54 0.60 -12.39 -9.49
CA TRP A 54 2.05 -12.28 -9.29
C TRP A 54 2.37 -11.36 -8.11
N ARG A 55 1.79 -10.15 -8.06
CA ARG A 55 1.96 -9.21 -6.95
C ARG A 55 1.56 -9.86 -5.62
N LEU A 56 0.38 -10.48 -5.56
CA LEU A 56 -0.04 -11.20 -4.35
C LEU A 56 0.93 -12.34 -3.97
N GLY A 57 1.48 -13.05 -4.95
CA GLY A 57 2.49 -14.07 -4.74
C GLY A 57 3.78 -13.52 -4.15
N VAL A 58 4.22 -12.34 -4.60
CA VAL A 58 5.39 -11.63 -4.04
C VAL A 58 5.11 -11.16 -2.61
N GLU A 59 4.01 -10.45 -2.38
CA GLU A 59 3.63 -9.93 -1.04
C GLU A 59 3.43 -11.04 0.00
N ALA A 60 2.91 -12.19 -0.42
CA ALA A 60 2.71 -13.35 0.44
C ALA A 60 3.95 -14.27 0.54
N HIS A 61 5.10 -13.85 0.00
CA HIS A 61 6.35 -14.62 0.03
C HIS A 61 6.28 -16.02 -0.64
N ASN A 62 5.35 -16.21 -1.59
CA ASN A 62 5.26 -17.42 -2.41
C ASN A 62 6.17 -17.36 -3.64
N ILE A 63 6.47 -16.15 -4.11
CA ILE A 63 7.41 -15.86 -5.20
C ILE A 63 8.56 -15.07 -4.58
N ILE A 64 9.74 -15.69 -4.50
CA ILE A 64 10.94 -15.13 -3.88
C ILE A 64 12.08 -15.05 -4.88
N ASP A 65 13.13 -14.28 -4.56
CA ASP A 65 14.34 -14.12 -5.36
C ASP A 65 14.11 -13.66 -6.82
N TRP A 66 12.95 -13.08 -7.12
CA TRP A 66 12.69 -12.40 -8.39
C TRP A 66 13.64 -11.21 -8.54
N LYS A 67 14.08 -10.94 -9.78
CA LYS A 67 15.12 -9.93 -10.06
C LYS A 67 14.56 -8.62 -10.58
N THR A 68 13.51 -8.71 -11.38
CA THR A 68 12.79 -7.56 -11.96
C THR A 68 11.31 -7.87 -12.03
N VAL A 69 10.49 -6.83 -12.15
CA VAL A 69 9.08 -7.01 -12.48
C VAL A 69 8.98 -7.73 -13.84
N PRO A 70 8.07 -8.71 -14.02
CA PRO A 70 7.82 -9.28 -15.34
C PRO A 70 7.42 -8.17 -16.32
N ILE A 71 8.01 -8.16 -17.52
CA ILE A 71 7.83 -7.06 -18.49
C ILE A 71 6.36 -6.85 -18.87
N GLU A 72 5.58 -7.94 -18.91
CA GLU A 72 4.14 -7.88 -19.15
C GLU A 72 3.35 -7.20 -18.02
N CYS A 73 3.95 -7.04 -16.84
CA CYS A 73 3.35 -6.45 -15.64
C CYS A 73 3.79 -5.02 -15.34
N GLU A 74 4.68 -4.41 -16.14
CA GLU A 74 5.12 -3.02 -15.96
C GLU A 74 3.93 -2.06 -15.80
N ASN A 75 3.00 -2.07 -16.76
CA ASN A 75 1.81 -1.20 -16.71
C ASN A 75 0.90 -1.51 -15.51
N TYR A 76 0.78 -2.78 -15.13
CA TYR A 76 0.00 -3.18 -13.96
C TYR A 76 0.60 -2.59 -12.68
N VAL A 77 1.92 -2.76 -12.49
CA VAL A 77 2.63 -2.25 -11.33
C VAL A 77 2.57 -0.73 -11.30
N GLY A 78 2.83 -0.06 -12.43
CA GLY A 78 2.71 1.38 -12.57
C GLY A 78 1.33 1.91 -12.14
N ASN A 79 0.26 1.28 -12.62
CA ASN A 79 -1.11 1.64 -12.23
C ASN A 79 -1.38 1.38 -10.74
N TYR A 80 -0.82 0.30 -10.18
CA TYR A 80 -0.98 -0.02 -8.76
C TYR A 80 -0.30 1.03 -7.86
N VAL A 81 0.98 1.35 -8.13
CA VAL A 81 1.79 2.24 -7.28
C VAL A 81 1.46 3.72 -7.44
N LEU A 82 1.02 4.14 -8.64
CA LEU A 82 0.56 5.51 -8.89
C LEU A 82 -0.91 5.72 -8.55
N GLY A 83 -1.70 4.64 -8.49
CA GLY A 83 -3.13 4.68 -8.23
C GLY A 83 -3.49 4.66 -6.75
N ASP A 84 -4.80 4.58 -6.48
CA ASP A 84 -5.34 4.63 -5.13
C ASP A 84 -5.08 3.35 -4.31
N GLN A 85 -4.89 2.21 -4.98
CA GLN A 85 -4.78 0.92 -4.31
C GLN A 85 -3.52 0.84 -3.42
N TYR A 86 -2.34 1.23 -3.92
CA TYR A 86 -1.12 1.23 -3.10
C TYR A 86 -1.26 2.13 -1.87
N ARG A 87 -1.92 3.28 -2.02
CA ARG A 87 -2.22 4.19 -0.90
C ARG A 87 -3.20 3.56 0.10
N ALA A 88 -4.23 2.89 -0.38
CA ALA A 88 -5.22 2.23 0.46
C ALA A 88 -4.60 1.05 1.24
N ASP A 89 -3.80 0.22 0.57
CA ASP A 89 -3.07 -0.90 1.17
C ASP A 89 -2.11 -0.39 2.25
N SER A 90 -1.28 0.62 1.93
CA SER A 90 -0.36 1.26 2.88
C SER A 90 -1.09 1.84 4.09
N LYS A 91 -2.22 2.54 3.87
CA LYS A 91 -3.05 3.09 4.94
C LYS A 91 -3.60 2.01 5.85
N PHE A 92 -4.02 0.87 5.29
CA PHE A 92 -4.58 -0.22 6.06
C PHE A 92 -3.52 -0.85 6.98
N VAL A 93 -2.34 -1.17 6.45
CA VAL A 93 -1.24 -1.77 7.24
C VAL A 93 -0.80 -0.83 8.37
N ASN A 94 -0.60 0.45 8.07
CA ASN A 94 -0.23 1.45 9.10
C ASN A 94 -1.31 1.62 10.17
N ARG A 95 -2.59 1.57 9.79
CA ARG A 95 -3.71 1.65 10.73
C ARG A 95 -3.71 0.47 11.70
N GLU A 96 -3.54 -0.75 11.20
CA GLU A 96 -3.49 -1.94 12.07
C GLU A 96 -2.26 -1.91 12.98
N GLY A 97 -1.10 -1.48 12.46
CA GLY A 97 0.10 -1.25 13.28
C GLY A 97 -0.13 -0.22 14.40
N TYR A 98 -0.78 0.90 14.09
CA TYR A 98 -1.16 1.91 15.09
C TYR A 98 -2.12 1.37 16.16
N PHE A 99 -3.14 0.60 15.78
CA PHE A 99 -4.06 0.01 16.75
C PHE A 99 -3.38 -1.02 17.63
N TYR A 100 -2.49 -1.85 17.06
CA TYR A 100 -1.63 -2.75 17.82
C TYR A 100 -0.73 -1.99 18.80
N ALA A 101 -0.07 -0.92 18.37
CA ALA A 101 0.79 -0.11 19.25
C ALA A 101 0.07 0.35 20.53
N LYS A 102 -1.23 0.65 20.44
CA LYS A 102 -2.06 1.06 21.59
C LYS A 102 -2.38 -0.06 22.57
N THR A 103 -2.26 -1.33 22.17
CA THR A 103 -2.49 -2.47 23.07
C THR A 103 -1.23 -2.89 23.81
N VAL A 104 -0.06 -2.43 23.37
CA VAL A 104 1.23 -2.73 24.01
C VAL A 104 1.36 -1.96 25.32
N ASN A 105 1.72 -2.67 26.40
CA ASN A 105 2.02 -2.06 27.69
C ASN A 105 3.46 -1.54 27.70
N VAL A 106 3.61 -0.23 27.53
CA VAL A 106 4.90 0.48 27.55
C VAL A 106 5.41 0.57 29.00
N ALA A 107 6.66 0.17 29.25
CA ALA A 107 7.21 0.03 30.61
C ALA A 107 7.50 1.39 31.27
N GLY A 108 7.60 2.46 30.49
CA GLY A 108 7.90 3.81 30.98
C GLY A 108 9.36 4.03 31.37
N ASP A 109 10.25 3.08 31.09
CA ASP A 109 11.69 3.18 31.35
C ASP A 109 12.49 3.78 30.17
N GLY A 110 11.78 4.18 29.10
CA GLY A 110 12.35 4.79 27.90
C GLY A 110 13.04 3.83 26.94
N LYS A 111 12.85 2.51 27.10
CA LYS A 111 13.51 1.49 26.26
C LYS A 111 12.59 0.84 25.22
N ASP A 112 11.31 1.17 25.23
CA ASP A 112 10.36 0.71 24.23
C ASP A 112 10.60 1.44 22.89
N ILE A 113 10.85 0.68 21.82
CA ILE A 113 11.18 1.22 20.50
C ILE A 113 10.31 0.60 19.40
N TRP A 114 10.07 1.36 18.34
CA TRP A 114 9.49 0.88 17.09
C TRP A 114 10.50 1.10 15.97
N VAL A 115 10.86 0.03 15.28
CA VAL A 115 11.86 0.08 14.19
C VAL A 115 11.13 0.25 12.87
N PHE A 116 11.62 1.19 12.06
CA PHE A 116 11.13 1.43 10.70
C PHE A 116 12.28 1.25 9.72
N ASP A 117 11.99 0.60 8.60
CA ASP A 117 12.85 0.64 7.44
C ASP A 117 12.75 1.99 6.70
N ILE A 118 13.73 2.28 5.86
CA ILE A 118 13.80 3.54 5.10
C ILE A 118 13.13 3.36 3.75
N ASP A 119 13.77 2.65 2.85
CA ASP A 119 13.36 2.52 1.46
C ASP A 119 12.04 1.74 1.36
N GLU A 120 11.10 2.29 0.60
CA GLU A 120 9.75 1.76 0.34
C GLU A 120 8.86 1.57 1.58
N THR A 121 9.33 2.04 2.74
CA THR A 121 8.61 2.01 4.02
C THR A 121 8.32 3.42 4.52
N THR A 122 9.36 4.24 4.72
CA THR A 122 9.22 5.64 5.18
C THR A 122 9.59 6.66 4.10
N LEU A 123 10.45 6.28 3.17
CA LEU A 123 10.83 7.05 1.99
C LEU A 123 10.48 6.26 0.72
N SER A 124 10.07 6.95 -0.35
CA SER A 124 9.72 6.31 -1.61
C SER A 124 10.75 6.58 -2.71
N ASN A 125 11.26 5.52 -3.32
CA ASN A 125 12.08 5.52 -4.52
C ASN A 125 11.23 5.44 -5.80
N LEU A 126 9.91 5.60 -5.71
CA LEU A 126 9.00 5.59 -6.86
C LEU A 126 9.45 6.55 -7.99
N PRO A 127 9.97 7.76 -7.74
CA PRO A 127 10.46 8.62 -8.83
C PRO A 127 11.63 8.02 -9.62
N TYR A 128 12.46 7.17 -8.99
CA TYR A 128 13.51 6.42 -9.68
C TYR A 128 12.89 5.30 -10.52
N TYR A 129 12.08 4.43 -9.92
CA TYR A 129 11.49 3.28 -10.61
C TYR A 129 10.53 3.67 -11.74
N ALA A 130 9.81 4.79 -11.63
CA ALA A 130 8.96 5.31 -12.71
C ALA A 130 9.74 5.66 -13.99
N LYS A 131 11.07 5.88 -13.90
CA LYS A 131 11.96 6.10 -15.06
C LYS A 131 12.63 4.82 -15.56
N HIS A 132 12.43 3.70 -14.86
CA HIS A 132 13.10 2.41 -15.10
C HIS A 132 12.09 1.26 -15.19
N GLY A 133 10.90 1.51 -15.73
CA GLY A 133 9.90 0.46 -15.99
C GLY A 133 9.21 -0.10 -14.75
N PHE A 134 9.18 0.66 -13.65
CA PHE A 134 8.58 0.25 -12.37
C PHE A 134 9.21 -0.99 -11.70
N GLY A 135 10.41 -1.40 -12.12
CA GLY A 135 11.23 -2.43 -11.46
C GLY A 135 11.69 -3.56 -12.37
#